data_AF-A0A543CGX7-F1
#
_entry.id   AF-A0A543CGX7-F1
#
_cell.length_a   1.000
_cell.length_b   1.000
_cell.length_c   1.000
_cell.angle_alpha   90.00
_cell.angle_beta   90.00
_cell.angle_gamma   90.00
#
_symmetry.space_group_name_H-M   'P 1'
#
loop_
_entity.id
_entity.type
_entity.pdbx_description
1 polymer ?
#
loop_
_entity_poly.entity_id
_entity_poly.type
_entity_poly.pdbx_seq_one_letter_code
_entity_poly.pdbx_strand_id
1 'polypeptide(L)'
;MLEWTSDPDRAAELERAREALRDLLHSVAVAALPEATPDVGSDIGPSPVDLVGRPGVARCRITVLARAGRPEDPAQVLARARTALTAAGWATDEPRPLGPKLAMSARDGDAAMEVYADPDGVELHGATPELQISQVRHVRPAPVITAEAVHPGSVLCYECQGLGWCDVCEGDGWIDGKRCPLCAGEELCPICRGAGELSITSLSLQQREHYPQLRSR
;
A
#
# COMPACT_ATOMS: atom_id res chain seq x y z
N MET A 1 20.08 -2.82 -2.29
CA MET A 1 19.66 -2.45 -3.66
C MET A 1 18.52 -3.40 -4.01
N LEU A 2 17.27 -2.91 -3.99
CA LEU A 2 16.11 -3.75 -4.27
C LEU A 2 16.03 -3.95 -5.79
N GLU A 3 16.18 -5.19 -6.24
CA GLU A 3 15.90 -5.54 -7.64
C GLU A 3 14.40 -5.75 -7.78
N TRP A 4 13.76 -4.83 -8.48
CA TRP A 4 12.35 -4.93 -8.82
C TRP A 4 12.23 -5.89 -10.01
N THR A 5 11.66 -7.06 -9.76
CA THR A 5 11.14 -7.89 -10.84
C THR A 5 9.62 -7.72 -10.84
N SER A 6 9.13 -7.00 -11.85
CA SER A 6 7.69 -6.93 -12.11
C SER A 6 7.19 -8.33 -12.43
N ASP A 7 6.13 -8.77 -11.77
CA ASP A 7 5.37 -9.95 -12.18
C ASP A 7 4.47 -9.52 -13.36
N PRO A 8 4.80 -9.94 -14.60
CA PRO A 8 4.10 -9.47 -15.79
C PRO A 8 2.63 -9.93 -15.81
N ASP A 9 2.33 -11.08 -15.23
CA ASP A 9 0.97 -11.62 -15.20
C ASP A 9 0.09 -10.80 -14.24
N ARG A 10 0.64 -10.41 -13.10
CA ARG A 10 -0.02 -9.51 -12.13
C ARG A 10 -0.17 -8.10 -12.65
N ALA A 11 0.82 -7.57 -13.37
CA ALA A 11 0.71 -6.29 -14.03
C ALA A 11 -0.40 -6.30 -15.10
N ALA A 12 -0.50 -7.38 -15.89
CA ALA A 12 -1.56 -7.56 -16.86
C ALA A 12 -2.94 -7.76 -16.21
N GLU A 13 -3.00 -8.43 -15.05
CA GLU A 13 -4.22 -8.55 -14.24
C GLU A 13 -4.71 -7.18 -13.77
N LEU A 14 -3.80 -6.33 -13.26
CA LEU A 14 -4.14 -4.98 -12.83
C LEU A 14 -4.64 -4.10 -13.98
N GLU A 15 -4.04 -4.21 -15.17
CA GLU A 15 -4.50 -3.44 -16.34
C GLU A 15 -5.89 -3.91 -16.81
N ARG A 16 -6.16 -5.22 -16.83
CA ARG A 16 -7.51 -5.74 -17.10
C ARG A 16 -8.53 -5.23 -16.08
N ALA A 17 -8.17 -5.21 -14.79
CA ALA A 17 -9.02 -4.67 -13.74
C ALA A 17 -9.27 -3.17 -13.92
N ARG A 18 -8.27 -2.41 -14.36
CA ARG A 18 -8.37 -0.98 -14.67
C ARG A 18 -9.32 -0.72 -15.84
N GLU A 19 -9.20 -1.49 -16.92
CA GLU A 19 -10.09 -1.38 -18.08
C GLU A 19 -11.54 -1.70 -17.70
N ALA A 20 -11.76 -2.81 -17.00
CA ALA A 20 -13.09 -3.18 -16.52
C ALA A 20 -13.70 -2.13 -15.59
N LEU A 21 -12.88 -1.53 -14.70
CA LEU A 21 -13.32 -0.44 -13.82
C LEU A 21 -13.67 0.82 -14.61
N ARG A 22 -12.89 1.17 -15.65
CA ARG A 22 -13.15 2.32 -16.52
C ARG A 22 -14.50 2.17 -17.22
N ASP A 23 -14.74 1.00 -17.81
CA ASP A 23 -15.99 0.70 -18.52
C ASP A 23 -17.18 0.72 -17.56
N LEU A 24 -17.02 0.16 -16.36
CA LEU A 24 -18.04 0.21 -15.31
C LEU A 24 -18.36 1.65 -14.91
N LEU A 25 -17.36 2.47 -14.56
CA LEU A 25 -17.58 3.87 -14.17
C LEU A 25 -18.28 4.66 -15.26
N HIS A 26 -17.89 4.46 -16.52
CA HIS A 26 -18.54 5.11 -17.66
C HIS A 26 -20.00 4.65 -17.80
N SER A 27 -20.28 3.35 -17.73
CA SER A 27 -21.66 2.83 -17.81
C SER A 27 -22.55 3.33 -16.67
N VAL A 28 -22.03 3.43 -15.44
CA VAL A 28 -22.77 3.96 -14.29
C VAL A 28 -23.03 5.45 -14.48
N ALA A 29 -22.06 6.21 -14.99
CA ALA A 29 -22.24 7.64 -15.30
C ALA A 29 -23.34 7.86 -16.35
N VAL A 30 -23.36 7.06 -17.43
CA VAL A 30 -24.43 7.08 -18.44
C VAL A 30 -25.78 6.71 -17.82
N ALA A 31 -25.85 5.69 -16.96
CA ALA A 31 -27.10 5.31 -16.32
C ALA A 31 -27.60 6.39 -15.33
N ALA A 32 -26.70 7.04 -14.61
CA ALA A 32 -27.01 8.10 -13.66
C ALA A 32 -27.50 9.38 -14.35
N LEU A 33 -26.91 9.71 -15.51
CA LEU A 33 -27.24 10.88 -16.34
C LEU A 33 -27.27 10.50 -17.84
N PRO A 34 -28.41 9.98 -18.35
CA PRO A 34 -28.50 9.46 -19.72
C PRO A 34 -28.26 10.48 -20.84
N GLU A 35 -28.49 11.77 -20.57
CA GLU A 35 -28.26 12.85 -21.54
C GLU A 35 -26.84 13.45 -21.46
N ALA A 36 -26.05 13.06 -20.45
CA ALA A 36 -24.68 13.52 -20.30
C ALA A 36 -23.72 12.67 -21.13
N THR A 37 -22.61 13.28 -21.56
CA THR A 37 -21.44 12.55 -22.07
C THR A 37 -20.41 12.49 -20.94
N PRO A 38 -20.16 11.31 -20.34
CA PRO A 38 -19.15 11.19 -19.31
C PRO A 38 -17.75 11.44 -19.87
N ASP A 39 -16.90 12.05 -19.07
CA ASP A 39 -15.50 12.29 -19.37
C ASP A 39 -14.61 11.71 -18.26
N VAL A 40 -13.43 11.22 -18.65
CA VAL A 40 -12.45 10.70 -17.71
C VAL A 40 -11.63 11.86 -17.18
N GLY A 41 -12.01 12.37 -16.01
CA GLY A 41 -11.32 13.49 -15.37
C GLY A 41 -9.92 13.12 -14.86
N SER A 42 -9.72 11.89 -14.43
CA SER A 42 -8.41 11.38 -14.01
C SER A 42 -8.33 9.87 -14.19
N ASP A 43 -7.20 9.39 -14.68
CA ASP A 43 -6.92 7.96 -14.82
C ASP A 43 -5.50 7.72 -14.33
N ILE A 44 -5.38 7.56 -13.02
CA ILE A 44 -4.13 7.27 -12.36
C ILE A 44 -3.91 5.77 -12.56
N GLY A 45 -2.96 5.45 -13.44
CA GLY A 45 -2.49 4.10 -13.70
C GLY A 45 -1.91 3.43 -12.45
N PRO A 46 -1.22 2.29 -12.58
CA PRO A 46 -0.74 1.54 -11.42
C PRO A 46 0.11 2.43 -10.52
N SER A 47 -0.50 2.85 -9.41
CA SER A 47 0.14 3.66 -8.40
C SER A 47 0.54 2.71 -7.28
N PRO A 48 1.81 2.74 -6.82
CA PRO A 48 2.17 2.04 -5.61
C PRO A 48 1.19 2.47 -4.52
N VAL A 49 0.68 1.51 -3.76
CA VAL A 49 -0.07 1.80 -2.53
C VAL A 49 0.93 2.18 -1.43
N ASP A 50 2.06 2.81 -1.77
CA ASP A 50 3.16 3.22 -0.88
C ASP A 50 2.71 4.34 0.05
N LEU A 51 1.78 3.97 0.92
CA LEU A 51 1.49 4.53 2.22
C LEU A 51 1.99 3.47 3.19
N VAL A 52 3.26 3.56 3.58
CA VAL A 52 3.83 2.84 4.74
C VAL A 52 3.30 1.40 4.89
N GLY A 53 3.78 0.45 4.06
CA GLY A 53 3.86 -0.93 4.55
C GLY A 53 3.57 -2.13 3.67
N ARG A 54 3.49 -2.00 2.34
CA ARG A 54 3.51 -3.17 1.44
C ARG A 54 4.24 -2.86 0.13
N PRO A 55 5.58 -2.95 0.09
CA PRO A 55 6.31 -2.72 -1.14
C PRO A 55 5.85 -3.70 -2.22
N GLY A 56 5.66 -3.18 -3.43
CA GLY A 56 5.24 -3.98 -4.59
C GLY A 56 3.74 -4.24 -4.73
N VAL A 57 2.91 -3.61 -3.91
CA VAL A 57 1.46 -3.58 -4.10
C VAL A 57 1.07 -2.32 -4.88
N ALA A 58 0.22 -2.48 -5.88
CA ALA A 58 -0.32 -1.38 -6.67
C ALA A 58 -1.84 -1.45 -6.81
N ARG A 59 -2.43 -0.29 -7.07
CA ARG A 59 -3.82 -0.15 -7.50
C ARG A 59 -3.95 0.99 -8.50
N CYS A 60 -4.99 0.93 -9.32
CA CYS A 60 -5.37 2.02 -10.20
C CYS A 60 -6.51 2.81 -9.57
N ARG A 61 -6.56 4.12 -9.86
CA ARG A 61 -7.68 4.99 -9.48
C ARG A 61 -8.17 5.76 -10.68
N ILE A 62 -9.49 5.75 -10.88
CA ILE A 62 -10.11 6.40 -12.02
C ILE A 62 -11.22 7.31 -11.49
N THR A 63 -11.27 8.53 -12.01
CA THR A 63 -12.35 9.49 -11.80
C THR A 63 -13.09 9.72 -13.11
N VAL A 64 -14.40 9.51 -13.10
CA VAL A 64 -15.30 9.83 -14.21
C VAL A 64 -16.26 10.94 -13.77
N LEU A 65 -16.45 11.92 -14.64
CA LEU A 65 -17.31 13.08 -14.43
C LEU A 65 -18.38 13.09 -15.52
N ALA A 66 -19.64 13.27 -15.15
CA ALA A 66 -20.70 13.55 -16.12
C ALA A 66 -21.47 14.79 -15.68
N ARG A 67 -21.56 15.77 -16.57
CA ARG A 67 -22.26 17.04 -16.33
C ARG A 67 -23.67 16.99 -16.88
N ALA A 68 -24.64 17.42 -16.07
CA ALA A 68 -26.01 17.51 -16.51
C ALA A 68 -26.19 18.75 -17.42
N GLY A 69 -26.99 18.63 -18.48
CA GLY A 69 -27.35 19.77 -19.33
C GLY A 69 -28.32 20.76 -18.66
N ARG A 70 -28.91 20.35 -17.54
CA ARG A 70 -29.83 21.11 -16.69
C ARG A 70 -29.72 20.60 -15.25
N PRO A 71 -30.10 21.40 -14.23
CA PRO A 71 -30.10 20.94 -12.86
C PRO A 71 -30.95 19.67 -12.67
N GLU A 72 -30.37 18.64 -12.06
CA GLU A 72 -31.02 17.37 -11.71
C GLU A 72 -31.16 17.24 -10.18
N ASP A 73 -32.07 16.37 -9.74
CA ASP A 73 -32.19 16.01 -8.32
C ASP A 73 -31.09 15.00 -7.95
N PRO A 74 -30.14 15.34 -7.06
CA PRO A 74 -29.04 14.45 -6.69
C PRO A 74 -29.52 13.09 -6.15
N ALA A 75 -30.67 13.04 -5.49
CA ALA A 75 -31.21 11.78 -4.95
C ALA A 75 -31.63 10.83 -6.07
N GLN A 76 -32.22 11.36 -7.15
CA GLN A 76 -32.62 10.56 -8.31
C GLN A 76 -31.40 10.10 -9.11
N VAL A 77 -30.38 10.95 -9.25
CA VAL A 77 -29.09 10.60 -9.87
C VAL A 77 -28.46 9.42 -9.13
N LEU A 78 -28.38 9.48 -7.79
CA LEU A 78 -27.84 8.37 -6.99
C LEU A 78 -28.71 7.12 -7.00
N ALA A 79 -30.04 7.25 -7.05
CA ALA A 79 -30.92 6.10 -7.17
C ALA A 79 -30.70 5.33 -8.49
N ARG A 80 -30.48 6.06 -9.59
CA ARG A 80 -30.11 5.46 -10.89
C ARG A 80 -28.72 4.82 -10.85
N ALA A 81 -27.73 5.51 -10.30
CA ALA A 81 -26.38 4.96 -10.13
C ALA A 81 -26.39 3.68 -9.29
N ARG A 82 -27.14 3.67 -8.18
CA ARG A 82 -27.34 2.50 -7.31
C ARG A 82 -27.94 1.33 -8.08
N THR A 83 -28.98 1.58 -8.86
CA THR A 83 -29.61 0.54 -9.68
C THR A 83 -28.61 -0.08 -10.67
N ALA A 84 -27.81 0.75 -11.35
CA ALA A 84 -26.78 0.28 -12.27
C ALA A 84 -25.69 -0.55 -11.57
N LEU A 85 -25.22 -0.08 -10.40
CA LEU A 85 -24.22 -0.79 -9.59
C LEU A 85 -24.74 -2.13 -9.06
N THR A 86 -25.95 -2.16 -8.50
CA THR A 86 -26.56 -3.41 -8.02
C THR A 86 -26.78 -4.40 -9.17
N ALA A 87 -27.18 -3.94 -10.36
CA ALA A 87 -27.30 -4.79 -11.54
C ALA A 87 -25.94 -5.37 -11.99
N ALA A 88 -24.84 -4.64 -11.76
CA ALA A 88 -23.47 -5.10 -11.97
C ALA A 88 -22.94 -6.00 -10.82
N GLY A 89 -23.75 -6.30 -9.81
CA GLY A 89 -23.36 -7.15 -8.67
C GLY A 89 -22.68 -6.41 -7.51
N TRP A 90 -22.58 -5.08 -7.56
CA TRP A 90 -21.94 -4.29 -6.51
C TRP A 90 -22.88 -4.10 -5.32
N ALA A 91 -22.34 -4.26 -4.11
CA ALA A 91 -23.00 -3.87 -2.89
C ALA A 91 -22.93 -2.34 -2.74
N THR A 92 -24.06 -1.71 -2.39
CA THR A 92 -24.16 -0.25 -2.27
C THR A 92 -24.69 0.15 -0.91
N ASP A 93 -24.15 1.21 -0.33
CA ASP A 93 -24.68 1.84 0.88
C ASP A 93 -25.87 2.77 0.56
N GLU A 94 -26.56 3.23 1.61
CA GLU A 94 -27.56 4.30 1.45
C GLU A 94 -26.89 5.66 1.17
N PRO A 95 -27.48 6.50 0.30
CA PRO A 95 -27.01 7.85 0.08
C PRO A 95 -26.93 8.67 1.38
N ARG A 96 -25.82 9.40 1.56
CA ARG A 96 -25.58 10.28 2.70
C ARG A 96 -25.27 11.70 2.24
N PRO A 97 -25.69 12.73 2.98
CA PRO A 97 -25.30 14.11 2.68
C PRO A 97 -23.80 14.32 2.93
N LEU A 98 -23.15 15.06 2.03
CA LEU A 98 -21.76 15.48 2.12
C LEU A 98 -21.62 16.92 1.65
N GLY A 99 -21.86 17.86 2.57
CA GLY A 99 -21.91 19.28 2.25
C GLY A 99 -23.02 19.58 1.23
N PRO A 100 -22.72 20.19 0.07
CA PRO A 100 -23.70 20.46 -0.97
C PRO A 100 -24.03 19.23 -1.84
N LYS A 101 -23.33 18.11 -1.66
CA LYS A 101 -23.49 16.89 -2.47
C LYS A 101 -24.21 15.79 -1.70
N LEU A 102 -24.75 14.82 -2.43
CA LEU A 102 -25.04 13.50 -1.88
C LEU A 102 -23.94 12.52 -2.29
N ALA A 103 -23.59 11.61 -1.40
CA ALA A 103 -22.56 10.61 -1.61
C ALA A 103 -23.08 9.20 -1.36
N MET A 104 -22.56 8.22 -2.10
CA MET A 104 -22.82 6.80 -1.90
C MET A 104 -21.54 6.01 -2.13
N SER A 105 -21.29 5.02 -1.27
CA SER A 105 -20.19 4.06 -1.44
C SER A 105 -20.71 2.79 -2.09
N ALA A 106 -19.90 2.16 -2.93
CA ALA A 106 -20.17 0.85 -3.51
C ALA A 106 -18.91 -0.04 -3.49
N ARG A 107 -19.09 -1.35 -3.35
CA ARG A 107 -18.00 -2.33 -3.24
C ARG A 107 -18.29 -3.64 -3.97
N ASP A 108 -17.24 -4.25 -4.48
CA ASP A 108 -17.20 -5.63 -4.97
C ASP A 108 -15.84 -6.25 -4.58
N GLY A 109 -15.85 -7.14 -3.58
CA GLY A 109 -14.63 -7.62 -2.94
C GLY A 109 -13.76 -6.47 -2.41
N ASP A 110 -12.51 -6.40 -2.88
CA ASP A 110 -11.54 -5.36 -2.53
C ASP A 110 -11.60 -4.14 -3.46
N ALA A 111 -12.43 -4.17 -4.50
CA ALA A 111 -12.71 -2.99 -5.33
C ALA A 111 -13.69 -2.06 -4.61
N ALA A 112 -13.51 -0.75 -4.80
CA ALA A 112 -14.36 0.26 -4.17
C ALA A 112 -14.67 1.41 -5.12
N MET A 113 -15.85 2.00 -4.93
CA MET A 113 -16.31 3.16 -5.66
C MET A 113 -16.99 4.16 -4.72
N GLU A 114 -16.73 5.44 -4.91
CA GLU A 114 -17.49 6.54 -4.32
C GLU A 114 -18.21 7.29 -5.43
N VAL A 115 -19.50 7.53 -5.25
CA VAL A 115 -20.35 8.27 -6.18
C VAL A 115 -20.84 9.53 -5.48
N TYR A 116 -20.57 10.68 -6.08
CA TYR A 116 -21.01 11.98 -5.60
C TYR A 116 -21.94 12.61 -6.63
N ALA A 117 -23.10 13.08 -6.18
CA ALA A 117 -24.05 13.79 -7.03
C ALA A 117 -24.36 15.18 -6.47
N ASP A 118 -24.48 16.15 -7.35
CA ASP A 118 -24.99 17.49 -7.10
C ASP A 118 -25.92 17.90 -8.26
N PRO A 119 -26.57 19.07 -8.20
CA PRO A 119 -27.48 19.47 -9.28
C PRO A 119 -26.79 19.58 -10.65
N ASP A 120 -25.48 19.80 -10.69
CA ASP A 120 -24.72 20.02 -11.93
C ASP A 120 -24.18 18.72 -12.53
N GLY A 121 -24.23 17.60 -11.81
CA GLY A 121 -23.82 16.31 -12.34
C GLY A 121 -23.48 15.23 -11.32
N VAL A 122 -22.69 14.27 -11.78
CA VAL A 122 -22.17 13.16 -10.99
C VAL A 122 -20.67 13.01 -11.19
N GLU A 123 -20.00 12.68 -10.09
CA GLU A 123 -18.57 12.41 -10.02
C GLU A 123 -18.39 11.02 -9.39
N LEU A 124 -17.69 10.13 -10.09
CA LEU A 124 -17.46 8.76 -9.67
C LEU A 124 -15.97 8.53 -9.51
N HIS A 125 -15.56 8.00 -8.36
CA HIS A 125 -14.18 7.61 -8.10
C HIS A 125 -14.14 6.11 -7.86
N GLY A 126 -13.46 5.38 -8.74
CA GLY A 126 -13.23 3.95 -8.59
C GLY A 126 -11.77 3.65 -8.19
N ALA A 127 -11.59 2.57 -7.45
CA ALA A 127 -10.29 1.95 -7.20
C ALA A 127 -10.36 0.45 -7.49
N THR A 128 -9.34 -0.07 -8.18
CA THR A 128 -9.18 -1.52 -8.38
C THR A 128 -8.80 -2.20 -7.06
N PRO A 129 -8.94 -3.54 -6.96
CA PRO A 129 -8.27 -4.30 -5.92
C PRO A 129 -6.78 -3.99 -5.86
N GLU A 130 -6.21 -4.15 -4.66
CA GLU A 130 -4.77 -4.04 -4.44
C GLU A 130 -4.08 -5.34 -4.88
N LEU A 131 -3.18 -5.24 -5.86
CA LEU A 131 -2.47 -6.40 -6.41
C LEU A 131 -0.97 -6.31 -6.12
N GLN A 132 -0.39 -7.41 -5.68
CA GLN A 132 1.07 -7.56 -5.59
C GLN A 132 1.63 -7.69 -7.01
N ILE A 133 2.15 -6.61 -7.58
CA ILE A 133 2.65 -6.53 -8.96
C ILE A 133 4.18 -6.68 -9.06
N SER A 134 4.88 -6.63 -7.94
CA SER A 134 6.30 -6.97 -7.88
C SER A 134 6.58 -7.77 -6.63
N GLN A 135 7.36 -8.84 -6.76
CA GLN A 135 8.02 -9.41 -5.59
C GLN A 135 9.29 -8.59 -5.40
N VAL A 136 9.37 -7.81 -4.31
CA VAL A 136 10.68 -7.38 -3.84
C VAL A 136 11.37 -8.66 -3.42
N ARG A 137 12.28 -9.17 -4.25
CA ARG A 137 13.13 -10.27 -3.83
C ARG A 137 14.00 -9.69 -2.72
N HIS A 138 13.67 -10.05 -1.48
CA HIS A 138 14.49 -9.68 -0.36
C HIS A 138 15.87 -10.32 -0.55
N VAL A 139 16.86 -9.50 -0.89
CA VAL A 139 18.25 -9.92 -0.96
C VAL A 139 18.88 -9.53 0.36
N ARG A 140 19.16 -10.56 1.17
CA ARG A 140 19.85 -10.41 2.45
C ARG A 140 21.13 -9.56 2.25
N PRO A 141 21.27 -8.39 2.91
CA PRO A 141 22.46 -7.58 2.77
C PRO A 141 23.69 -8.31 3.30
N ALA A 142 24.87 -7.99 2.75
CA ALA A 142 26.12 -8.46 3.31
C ALA A 142 26.29 -7.96 4.76
N PRO A 143 27.01 -8.68 5.62
CA PRO A 143 27.32 -8.20 6.96
C PRO A 143 28.10 -6.88 6.90
N VAL A 144 27.78 -5.95 7.80
CA VAL A 144 28.54 -4.70 7.94
C VAL A 144 29.94 -4.96 8.48
N ILE A 145 30.09 -5.96 9.35
CA ILE A 145 31.38 -6.36 9.92
C ILE A 145 31.46 -7.87 10.08
N THR A 146 32.64 -8.45 9.82
CA THR A 146 32.91 -9.87 10.04
C THR A 146 33.70 -10.08 11.33
N ALA A 147 33.79 -11.33 11.80
CA ALA A 147 34.53 -11.66 13.02
C ALA A 147 36.02 -11.24 12.94
N GLU A 148 36.61 -11.31 11.74
CA GLU A 148 38.01 -10.96 11.48
C GLU A 148 38.23 -9.44 11.38
N ALA A 149 37.17 -8.69 11.11
CA ALA A 149 37.21 -7.25 10.87
C ALA A 149 36.78 -6.42 12.10
N VAL A 150 36.45 -7.06 13.23
CA VAL A 150 36.06 -6.37 14.47
C VAL A 150 37.14 -5.41 14.94
N HIS A 151 36.75 -4.19 15.28
CA HIS A 151 37.71 -3.18 15.72
C HIS A 151 38.32 -3.54 17.10
N PRO A 152 39.61 -3.21 17.34
CA PRO A 152 40.20 -3.38 18.67
C PRO A 152 39.40 -2.62 19.73
N GLY A 153 39.05 -3.33 20.81
CA GLY A 153 38.21 -2.77 21.88
C GLY A 153 36.69 -2.95 21.65
N SER A 154 36.30 -3.57 20.55
CA SER A 154 34.92 -3.94 20.25
C SER A 154 34.73 -5.47 20.26
N VAL A 155 33.47 -5.90 20.22
CA VAL A 155 33.04 -7.29 19.99
C VAL A 155 31.89 -7.29 18.97
N LEU A 156 31.71 -8.38 18.23
CA LEU A 156 30.51 -8.54 17.38
C LEU A 156 29.25 -8.36 18.22
N CYS A 157 28.24 -7.69 17.65
CA CYS A 157 26.94 -7.58 18.30
C CYS A 157 26.38 -9.00 18.57
N TYR A 158 25.99 -9.28 19.81
CA TYR A 158 25.48 -10.61 20.18
C TYR A 158 24.15 -10.94 19.51
N GLU A 159 23.40 -9.92 19.10
CA GLU A 159 22.09 -10.08 18.44
C GLU A 159 22.27 -10.40 16.95
N CYS A 160 22.95 -9.52 16.22
CA CYS A 160 23.02 -9.62 14.76
C CYS A 160 24.33 -10.23 14.25
N GLN A 161 25.28 -10.59 15.13
CA GLN A 161 26.55 -11.25 14.77
C GLN A 161 27.34 -10.57 13.63
N GLY A 162 27.32 -9.23 13.58
CA GLY A 162 28.02 -8.47 12.54
C GLY A 162 27.17 -8.05 11.34
N LEU A 163 25.93 -8.52 11.25
CA LEU A 163 25.04 -8.17 10.14
C LEU A 163 24.75 -6.67 10.07
N GLY A 164 24.52 -6.02 11.22
CA GLY A 164 24.15 -4.60 11.31
C GLY A 164 22.66 -4.33 11.05
N TRP A 165 22.01 -5.14 10.24
CA TRP A 165 20.56 -5.11 9.99
C TRP A 165 19.78 -6.07 10.89
N CYS A 166 18.46 -5.94 10.92
CA CYS A 166 17.57 -6.77 11.74
C CYS A 166 17.48 -8.20 11.18
N ASP A 167 17.95 -9.19 11.94
CA ASP A 167 17.99 -10.59 11.55
C ASP A 167 16.60 -11.23 11.37
N VAL A 168 15.59 -10.77 12.11
CA VAL A 168 14.22 -11.30 12.03
C VAL A 168 13.52 -10.94 10.71
N CYS A 169 13.65 -9.70 10.22
CA CYS A 169 13.12 -9.30 8.91
C CYS A 169 14.17 -9.29 7.81
N GLU A 170 15.36 -9.78 8.12
CA GLU A 170 16.53 -9.77 7.24
C GLU A 170 16.95 -8.39 6.68
N GLY A 171 16.53 -7.31 7.34
CA GLY A 171 16.74 -5.93 6.87
C GLY A 171 15.64 -5.43 5.92
N ASP A 172 14.53 -6.16 5.78
CA ASP A 172 13.36 -5.72 5.01
C ASP A 172 12.51 -4.69 5.76
N GLY A 173 12.55 -4.72 7.09
CA GLY A 173 11.69 -3.91 7.95
C GLY A 173 10.25 -4.44 8.09
N TRP A 174 9.87 -5.47 7.32
CA TRP A 174 8.50 -6.03 7.28
C TRP A 174 8.49 -7.55 7.44
N ILE A 175 7.37 -8.06 7.98
CA ILE A 175 7.04 -9.49 8.07
C ILE A 175 5.54 -9.61 7.82
N ASP A 176 5.13 -10.42 6.83
CA ASP A 176 3.72 -10.65 6.47
C ASP A 176 2.90 -9.35 6.32
N GLY A 177 3.50 -8.33 5.69
CA GLY A 177 2.86 -7.03 5.44
C GLY A 177 2.60 -6.19 6.69
N LYS A 178 3.29 -6.47 7.81
CA LYS A 178 3.30 -5.66 9.04
C LYS A 178 4.72 -5.24 9.37
N ARG A 179 4.88 -4.10 10.08
CA ARG A 179 6.19 -3.65 10.55
C ARG A 179 6.81 -4.76 11.41
N CYS A 180 8.07 -5.07 11.17
CA CYS A 180 8.80 -6.07 11.93
C CYS A 180 8.71 -5.73 13.42
N PRO A 181 8.28 -6.67 14.28
CA PRO A 181 8.08 -6.39 15.70
C PRO A 181 9.41 -6.11 16.43
N LEU A 182 10.55 -6.54 15.88
CA LEU A 182 11.87 -6.35 16.49
C LEU A 182 12.47 -4.97 16.16
N CYS A 183 12.55 -4.62 14.87
CA CYS A 183 13.15 -3.34 14.45
C CYS A 183 12.12 -2.22 14.23
N ALA A 184 10.84 -2.50 14.40
CA ALA A 184 9.74 -1.57 14.11
C ALA A 184 9.83 -0.97 12.69
N GLY A 185 10.39 -1.68 11.71
CA GLY A 185 10.56 -1.19 10.35
C GLY A 185 11.73 -0.23 10.15
N GLU A 186 12.66 -0.12 11.09
CA GLU A 186 13.90 0.66 10.94
C GLU A 186 14.98 -0.09 10.13
N GLU A 187 14.75 -1.36 9.78
CA GLU A 187 15.65 -2.22 8.98
C GLU A 187 16.99 -2.57 9.67
N LEU A 188 17.36 -1.84 10.73
CA LEU A 188 18.60 -1.99 11.48
C LEU A 188 18.43 -2.90 12.70
N CYS A 189 19.53 -3.54 13.12
CA CYS A 189 19.58 -4.26 14.38
C CYS A 189 19.30 -3.27 15.54
N PRO A 190 18.31 -3.51 16.41
CA PRO A 190 17.96 -2.56 17.47
C PRO A 190 19.06 -2.40 18.53
N ILE A 191 19.99 -3.37 18.62
CA ILE A 191 21.08 -3.38 19.60
C ILE A 191 22.27 -2.54 19.12
N CYS A 192 22.81 -2.82 17.93
CA CYS A 192 23.99 -2.11 17.41
C CYS A 192 23.65 -0.95 16.46
N ARG A 193 22.37 -0.79 16.07
CA ARG A 193 21.87 0.29 15.20
C ARG A 193 22.66 0.42 13.90
N GLY A 194 22.96 -0.70 13.23
CA GLY A 194 23.70 -0.70 11.97
C GLY A 194 25.20 -0.93 12.10
N ALA A 195 25.79 -0.80 13.30
CA ALA A 195 27.24 -0.90 13.44
C ALA A 195 27.80 -2.33 13.26
N GLY A 196 27.00 -3.36 13.55
CA GLY A 196 27.43 -4.77 13.53
C GLY A 196 28.33 -5.18 14.72
N GLU A 197 28.89 -4.23 15.44
CA GLU A 197 29.72 -4.43 16.63
C GLU A 197 29.30 -3.52 17.80
N LEU A 198 29.85 -3.79 18.99
CA LEU A 198 29.64 -3.02 20.21
C LEU A 198 30.97 -2.76 20.91
N SER A 199 31.16 -1.53 21.39
CA SER A 199 32.32 -1.16 22.22
C SER A 199 32.26 -1.85 23.59
N ILE A 200 33.34 -2.53 23.99
CA ILE A 200 33.45 -3.24 25.27
C ILE A 200 33.25 -2.27 26.46
N THR A 201 33.74 -1.04 26.33
CA THR A 201 33.64 -0.02 27.39
C THR A 201 32.22 0.52 27.55
N SER A 202 31.37 0.36 26.53
CA SER A 202 29.98 0.82 26.52
C SER A 202 28.97 -0.30 26.83
N LEU A 203 29.40 -1.56 26.96
CA LEU A 203 28.52 -2.67 27.29
C LEU A 203 27.99 -2.56 28.71
N SER A 204 26.66 -2.67 28.86
CA SER A 204 26.02 -2.85 30.17
C SER A 204 26.42 -4.19 30.81
N LEU A 205 26.23 -4.33 32.12
CA LEU A 205 26.50 -5.59 32.82
C LEU A 205 25.71 -6.76 32.24
N GLN A 206 24.43 -6.55 31.93
CA GLN A 206 23.58 -7.56 31.29
C GLN A 206 24.09 -7.94 29.90
N GLN A 207 24.50 -6.96 29.08
CA GLN A 207 25.04 -7.25 27.75
C GLN A 207 26.35 -8.04 27.81
N ARG A 208 27.19 -7.79 28.82
CA ARG A 208 28.43 -8.56 29.04
C ARG A 208 28.19 -10.04 29.31
N GLU A 209 26.99 -10.43 29.76
CA GLU A 209 26.66 -11.84 29.97
C GLU A 209 26.72 -12.64 28.67
N HIS A 210 26.46 -12.02 27.52
CA HIS A 210 26.56 -12.64 26.19
C HIS A 210 28.00 -12.86 25.70
N TYR A 211 29.01 -12.37 26.42
CA TYR A 211 30.41 -12.42 26.01
C TYR A 211 31.30 -13.10 27.06
N PRO A 212 31.33 -14.44 27.11
CA PRO A 212 32.13 -15.20 28.09
C PRO A 212 33.62 -14.82 28.09
N GLN A 213 34.18 -14.51 26.91
CA GLN A 213 35.57 -14.11 26.73
C GLN A 213 35.95 -12.80 27.44
N LEU A 214 34.97 -11.97 27.80
CA LEU A 214 35.19 -10.73 28.54
C LEU A 214 35.17 -10.91 30.06
N ARG A 215 34.77 -12.09 30.56
CA ARG A 215 34.68 -12.39 32.00
C ARG A 215 36.04 -12.73 32.63
N SER A 216 37.05 -13.02 31.82
CA SER A 216 38.34 -13.56 32.24
C SER A 216 39.50 -12.57 32.11
N ARG A 217 39.28 -11.29 32.43
CA ARG A 217 40.36 -10.30 32.59
C ARG A 217 40.28 -9.60 33.93
#